data_AF-A0A0D2D058-F1
#
_entry.id   AF-A0A0D2D058-F1
#
_cell.length_a   1.000
_cell.length_b   1.000
_cell.length_c   1.000
_cell.angle_alpha   90.00
_cell.angle_beta   90.00
_cell.angle_gamma   90.00
#
_symmetry.space_group_name_H-M   'P 1'
#
loop_
_entity.id
_entity.type
_entity.pdbx_description
1 polymer ?
#
loop_
_entity_poly.entity_id
_entity_poly.type
_entity_poly.pdbx_seq_one_letter_code
_entity_poly.pdbx_strand_id
1 'polypeptide(L)'
;MHHCFDCDRAFSDVLALRQHLRDSSAHALGFRRDDCNRGFGSDDAFRQHLRDSPAHSSSFDCDDCHRSFGSEDALEQHRPNSKGHSRQQVKSLRVSPKADKTSTTDKRTRYDGISPSLIKPVYKLAVRLRRGLPTVEDIVLATGTRLERPIVVALIAAAERLNSLSESREDAQRRAERQKERSRLAQLAEDAFIGIFSRQGLDFTTESQQRQQAKLLEQRAFLTPDMKFTSPVMICGLLCNWLEFKDYFGFPDNPFVSSSERKQLKKYVVAFGSGAVVYLLGFQNNYPNIKDVGVFRAREVLQNLLGSSGI
;
A
#
# COMPACT_ATOMS: atom_id res chain seq x y z
N MET A 1 0.09 -1.39 35.85
CA MET A 1 1.05 -2.46 35.51
C MET A 1 1.08 -2.64 34.00
N HIS A 2 2.27 -2.60 33.41
CA HIS A 2 2.51 -2.79 31.98
C HIS A 2 3.34 -4.06 31.79
N HIS A 3 2.90 -4.97 30.93
CA HIS A 3 3.52 -6.28 30.79
C HIS A 3 4.38 -6.38 29.52
N CYS A 4 5.56 -6.97 29.64
CA CYS A 4 6.37 -7.40 28.50
C CYS A 4 5.80 -8.69 27.95
N PHE A 5 5.39 -8.70 26.68
CA PHE A 5 4.73 -9.87 26.07
C PHE A 5 5.69 -11.04 25.83
N ASP A 6 6.99 -10.76 25.67
CA ASP A 6 7.97 -11.77 25.32
C ASP A 6 8.59 -12.48 26.54
N CYS A 7 8.42 -11.92 27.75
CA CYS A 7 8.93 -12.53 28.99
C CYS A 7 8.01 -12.38 30.21
N ASP A 8 6.76 -11.98 30.00
CA ASP A 8 5.68 -11.80 31.00
C ASP A 8 6.01 -10.95 32.25
N ARG A 9 7.10 -10.17 32.21
CA ARG A 9 7.47 -9.25 33.29
C ARG A 9 6.55 -8.05 33.36
N ALA A 10 6.12 -7.70 34.57
CA ALA A 10 5.27 -6.53 34.84
C ALA A 10 6.10 -5.33 35.32
N PHE A 11 5.79 -4.15 34.78
CA PHE A 11 6.45 -2.88 35.08
C PHE A 11 5.44 -1.88 35.65
N SER A 12 5.92 -0.98 36.50
CA SER A 12 5.11 0.06 37.17
C SER A 12 4.48 1.03 36.18
N ASP A 13 5.20 1.38 35.11
CA ASP A 13 4.82 2.39 34.13
C ASP A 13 5.41 2.08 32.73
N VAL A 14 5.01 2.88 31.75
CA VAL A 14 5.40 2.72 30.33
C VAL A 14 6.88 3.05 30.10
N LEU A 15 7.47 3.95 30.88
CA LEU A 15 8.88 4.33 30.72
C LEU A 15 9.80 3.18 31.18
N ALA A 16 9.45 2.52 32.28
CA ALA A 16 10.12 1.34 32.79
C ALA A 16 10.03 0.15 31.81
N LEU A 17 8.87 -0.08 31.19
CA LEU A 17 8.74 -1.09 30.14
C LEU A 17 9.58 -0.73 28.89
N ARG A 18 9.64 0.55 28.49
CA ARG A 18 10.47 1.02 27.36
C ARG A 18 11.96 0.84 27.63
N GLN A 19 12.41 1.11 28.85
CA GLN A 19 13.81 0.87 29.24
C GLN A 19 14.13 -0.64 29.23
N HIS A 20 13.22 -1.46 29.76
CA HIS A 20 13.37 -2.91 29.75
C HIS A 20 13.52 -3.50 28.34
N LEU A 21 12.73 -3.03 27.37
CA LEU A 21 12.82 -3.48 25.97
C LEU A 21 14.14 -3.05 25.29
N ARG A 22 14.76 -1.95 25.72
CA ARG A 22 16.05 -1.49 25.20
C ARG A 22 17.23 -2.29 25.74
N ASP A 23 17.21 -2.62 27.03
CA ASP A 23 18.42 -3.11 27.74
C ASP A 23 18.46 -4.62 27.98
N SER A 24 17.32 -5.31 27.92
CA SER A 24 17.25 -6.75 28.18
C SER A 24 17.95 -7.52 27.05
N SER A 25 19.01 -8.29 27.29
CA SER A 25 19.72 -9.05 26.25
C SER A 25 18.88 -10.07 25.45
N ALA A 26 17.67 -10.40 25.93
CA ALA A 26 16.67 -11.17 25.19
C ALA A 26 15.96 -10.34 24.09
N HIS A 27 15.98 -9.01 24.19
CA HIS A 27 15.29 -8.03 23.31
C HIS A 27 16.19 -6.85 22.88
N ALA A 28 17.40 -6.76 23.43
CA ALA A 28 18.34 -5.68 23.22
C ALA A 28 18.90 -5.79 21.79
N LEU A 29 18.96 -4.64 21.15
CA LEU A 29 19.40 -4.44 19.77
C LEU A 29 20.89 -4.80 19.60
N GLY A 30 21.18 -6.08 19.38
CA GLY A 30 22.34 -6.51 18.59
C GLY A 30 21.98 -6.50 17.11
N PHE A 31 22.93 -6.19 16.22
CA PHE A 31 22.70 -6.11 14.77
C PHE A 31 22.16 -7.44 14.20
N ARG A 32 20.83 -7.48 14.12
CA ARG A 32 19.95 -8.41 13.38
C ARG A 32 20.01 -9.88 13.81
N ARG A 33 18.84 -10.39 14.16
CA ARG A 33 18.49 -11.81 14.05
C ARG A 33 17.91 -12.02 12.66
N ASP A 34 18.45 -12.99 11.91
CA ASP A 34 17.83 -13.48 10.68
C ASP A 34 16.74 -14.51 11.02
N ASP A 35 15.94 -14.93 10.04
CA ASP A 35 14.87 -15.94 10.20
C ASP A 35 15.40 -17.31 10.66
N CYS A 36 16.71 -17.54 10.64
CA CYS A 36 17.41 -18.69 11.23
C CYS A 36 17.83 -18.50 12.71
N ASN A 37 17.42 -17.38 13.32
CA ASN A 37 17.61 -17.00 14.72
C ASN A 37 19.07 -16.83 15.17
N ARG A 38 20.01 -16.62 14.24
CA ARG A 38 21.43 -16.37 14.54
C ARG A 38 21.70 -14.87 14.71
N GLY A 39 22.46 -14.49 15.74
CA GLY A 39 22.83 -13.10 16.01
C GLY A 39 24.23 -12.79 15.51
N PHE A 40 24.43 -11.61 14.92
CA PHE A 40 25.71 -11.17 14.38
C PHE A 40 26.25 -9.94 15.13
N GLY A 41 27.57 -9.90 15.30
CA GLY A 41 28.26 -8.81 16.01
C GLY A 41 28.50 -7.55 15.17
N SER A 42 28.21 -7.59 13.87
CA SER A 42 28.36 -6.46 12.94
C SER A 42 27.45 -6.59 11.72
N ASP A 43 27.15 -5.47 11.06
CA ASP A 43 26.29 -5.42 9.87
C ASP A 43 26.94 -6.10 8.65
N ASP A 44 28.27 -6.01 8.50
CA ASP A 44 29.01 -6.70 7.44
C ASP A 44 28.94 -8.22 7.57
N ALA A 45 29.04 -8.74 8.80
CA ALA A 45 28.91 -10.17 9.07
C ALA A 45 27.48 -10.67 8.78
N PHE A 46 26.46 -9.85 9.07
CA PHE A 46 25.08 -10.16 8.71
C PHE A 46 24.85 -10.15 7.19
N ARG A 47 25.39 -9.16 6.47
CA ARG A 47 25.28 -9.08 5.01
C ARG A 47 25.99 -10.21 4.29
N GLN A 48 27.12 -10.67 4.82
CA GLN A 48 27.82 -11.83 4.29
C GLN A 48 27.03 -13.12 4.53
N HIS A 49 26.42 -13.28 5.70
CA HIS A 49 25.55 -14.41 6.00
C HIS A 49 24.37 -14.54 5.03
N LEU A 50 23.70 -13.42 4.71
CA LEU A 50 22.60 -13.42 3.73
C LEU A 50 23.04 -13.80 2.32
N ARG A 51 24.29 -13.53 1.96
CA ARG A 51 24.83 -13.81 0.63
C ARG A 51 25.22 -15.28 0.45
N ASP A 52 25.85 -15.85 1.48
CA ASP A 52 26.56 -17.13 1.36
C ASP A 52 25.75 -18.32 1.95
N SER A 53 24.63 -18.06 2.64
CA SER A 53 23.79 -19.09 3.26
C SER A 53 22.80 -19.70 2.24
N PRO A 54 22.79 -21.04 2.03
CA PRO A 54 21.84 -21.72 1.16
C PRO A 54 20.38 -21.57 1.58
N ALA A 55 20.11 -21.19 2.84
CA ALA A 55 18.76 -20.93 3.33
C ALA A 55 18.17 -19.61 2.78
N HIS A 56 19.01 -18.72 2.26
CA HIS A 56 18.64 -17.36 1.85
C HIS A 56 19.16 -16.99 0.44
N SER A 57 19.87 -17.89 -0.25
CA SER A 57 20.23 -17.70 -1.66
C SER A 57 18.98 -17.71 -2.54
N SER A 58 18.82 -16.73 -3.43
CA SER A 58 17.72 -16.67 -4.39
C SER A 58 17.69 -17.93 -5.27
N SER A 59 16.64 -18.74 -5.14
CA SER A 59 16.38 -19.85 -6.06
C SER A 59 15.62 -19.37 -7.29
N PHE A 60 15.90 -20.00 -8.42
CA PHE A 60 15.24 -19.81 -9.71
C PHE A 60 14.32 -21.01 -9.96
N ASP A 61 13.00 -20.78 -9.99
CA ASP A 61 12.01 -21.85 -10.06
C ASP A 61 11.50 -22.06 -11.49
N CYS A 62 11.32 -23.31 -11.90
CA CYS A 62 10.64 -23.64 -13.15
C CYS A 62 9.12 -23.55 -12.97
N ASP A 63 8.46 -22.61 -13.63
CA ASP A 63 7.00 -22.42 -13.49
C ASP A 63 6.17 -23.65 -13.90
N ASP A 64 6.71 -24.51 -14.75
CA ASP A 64 5.98 -25.66 -15.30
C ASP A 64 6.10 -26.95 -14.45
N CYS A 65 7.18 -27.10 -13.67
CA CYS A 65 7.39 -28.28 -12.83
C CYS A 65 7.78 -27.98 -11.37
N HIS A 66 7.86 -26.70 -11.02
CA HIS A 66 8.15 -26.14 -9.69
C HIS A 66 9.44 -26.65 -9.06
N ARG A 67 10.45 -26.99 -9.86
CA ARG A 67 11.81 -27.29 -9.38
C ARG A 67 12.64 -26.01 -9.23
N SER A 68 13.36 -25.93 -8.13
CA SER A 68 14.21 -24.80 -7.75
C SER A 68 15.68 -25.04 -8.10
N PHE A 69 16.33 -24.03 -8.68
CA PHE A 69 17.73 -24.06 -9.11
C PHE A 69 18.53 -22.92 -8.47
N GLY A 70 19.82 -23.16 -8.21
CA GLY A 70 20.70 -22.16 -7.59
C GLY A 70 21.21 -21.06 -8.53
N SER A 71 20.88 -21.13 -9.83
CA SER A 71 21.23 -20.12 -10.83
C SER A 71 20.28 -20.17 -12.02
N GLU A 72 20.16 -19.04 -12.71
CA GLU A 72 19.35 -18.90 -13.94
C GLU A 72 19.85 -19.83 -15.06
N ASP A 73 21.17 -20.00 -15.20
CA ASP A 73 21.77 -20.92 -16.19
C ASP A 73 21.34 -22.38 -15.97
N ALA A 74 21.21 -22.81 -14.71
CA ALA A 74 20.77 -24.17 -14.38
C ALA A 74 19.28 -24.39 -14.69
N LEU A 75 18.45 -23.36 -14.51
CA LEU A 75 17.05 -23.36 -14.92
C LEU A 75 16.89 -23.38 -16.45
N GLU A 76 17.70 -22.60 -17.17
CA GLU A 76 17.68 -22.56 -18.65
C GLU A 76 18.14 -23.88 -19.28
N GLN A 77 19.10 -24.59 -18.67
CA GLN A 77 19.48 -25.94 -19.11
C GLN A 77 18.42 -27.00 -18.79
N HIS A 78 17.58 -26.77 -17.78
CA HIS A 78 16.52 -27.67 -17.37
C HIS A 78 15.32 -27.66 -18.34
N ARG A 79 14.96 -26.49 -18.89
CA ARG A 79 13.85 -26.29 -19.84
C ARG A 79 13.88 -27.20 -21.08
N PRO A 80 14.99 -27.33 -21.82
CA PRO A 80 15.02 -28.12 -23.06
C PRO A 80 15.13 -29.63 -22.86
N ASN A 81 15.52 -30.13 -21.68
CA ASN A 81 15.86 -31.54 -21.46
C ASN A 81 14.82 -32.32 -20.63
N SER A 82 13.77 -31.64 -20.17
CA SER A 82 12.74 -32.24 -19.33
C SER A 82 11.62 -32.86 -20.18
N LYS A 83 11.38 -34.17 -20.01
CA LYS A 83 10.36 -34.97 -20.70
C LYS A 83 8.91 -34.46 -20.54
N GLY A 84 8.68 -33.38 -19.78
CA GLY A 84 7.39 -32.71 -19.58
C GLY A 84 7.03 -31.68 -20.66
N HIS A 85 7.95 -31.29 -21.54
CA HIS A 85 7.69 -30.27 -22.57
C HIS A 85 7.74 -30.90 -23.97
N SER A 86 6.58 -31.28 -24.51
CA SER A 86 6.49 -31.70 -25.92
C SER A 86 5.42 -30.95 -26.68
N ARG A 87 5.85 -30.43 -27.84
CA ARG A 87 5.07 -29.95 -29.01
C ARG A 87 4.17 -28.72 -28.80
N GLN A 88 4.48 -27.64 -29.52
CA GLN A 88 4.20 -27.50 -30.95
C GLN A 88 5.15 -26.50 -31.60
N GLN A 89 5.69 -26.89 -32.75
CA GLN A 89 6.41 -26.04 -33.68
C GLN A 89 5.42 -25.24 -34.53
N VAL A 90 5.75 -23.99 -34.85
CA VAL A 90 5.70 -23.50 -36.24
C VAL A 90 6.89 -22.59 -36.53
N LYS A 91 7.54 -22.86 -37.66
CA LYS A 91 8.78 -22.27 -38.20
C LYS A 91 8.47 -20.96 -38.94
N SER A 92 9.33 -19.95 -38.84
CA SER A 92 10.20 -19.41 -39.93
C SER A 92 9.93 -17.88 -40.00
N LEU A 93 10.84 -16.92 -40.16
CA LEU A 93 12.09 -16.79 -40.91
C LEU A 93 13.05 -15.79 -40.22
N ARG A 94 14.35 -15.94 -40.52
CA ARG A 94 15.51 -15.16 -40.05
C ARG A 94 15.48 -13.69 -40.51
N VAL A 95 16.08 -12.79 -39.74
CA VAL A 95 17.41 -12.15 -39.99
C VAL A 95 17.80 -11.32 -38.75
N SER A 96 19.04 -11.47 -38.28
CA SER A 96 19.70 -10.52 -37.37
C SER A 96 20.53 -9.53 -38.19
N PRO A 97 20.69 -8.29 -37.71
CA PRO A 97 22.05 -7.79 -37.48
C PRO A 97 22.22 -7.22 -36.07
N LYS A 98 23.34 -7.58 -35.45
CA LYS A 98 23.83 -6.99 -34.19
C LYS A 98 24.14 -5.51 -34.40
N ALA A 99 23.65 -4.65 -33.51
CA ALA A 99 24.37 -3.47 -33.06
C ALA A 99 23.79 -2.99 -31.72
N ASP A 100 24.70 -2.90 -30.77
CA ASP A 100 24.71 -2.22 -29.49
C ASP A 100 23.74 -1.03 -29.34
N LYS A 101 23.05 -0.98 -28.18
CA LYS A 101 22.66 0.23 -27.42
C LYS A 101 21.77 -0.16 -26.26
N THR A 102 22.32 0.00 -25.05
CA THR A 102 21.62 0.57 -23.88
C THR A 102 20.12 0.83 -24.09
N SER A 103 19.30 -0.14 -23.72
CA SER A 103 17.86 0.04 -23.57
C SER A 103 17.42 -0.67 -22.31
N THR A 104 17.58 0.02 -21.19
CA THR A 104 16.75 -0.18 -20.00
C THR A 104 15.30 0.07 -20.39
N THR A 105 14.67 -0.93 -20.99
CA THR A 105 13.21 -1.01 -21.05
C THR A 105 12.75 -1.44 -19.67
N ASP A 106 12.58 -0.44 -18.81
CA ASP A 106 11.91 -0.56 -17.52
C ASP A 106 10.52 -1.19 -17.77
N LYS A 107 10.42 -2.50 -17.56
CA LYS A 107 9.12 -3.20 -17.46
C LYS A 107 8.48 -2.69 -16.18
N ARG A 108 7.81 -1.55 -16.29
CA ARG A 108 7.11 -0.85 -15.22
C ARG A 108 6.12 -1.81 -14.56
N THR A 109 6.55 -2.49 -13.50
CA THR A 109 5.70 -3.39 -12.72
C THR A 109 4.57 -2.57 -12.10
N ARG A 110 3.34 -2.93 -12.44
CA ARG A 110 2.10 -2.42 -11.85
C ARG A 110 2.19 -2.48 -10.32
N TYR A 111 1.68 -1.47 -9.63
CA TYR A 111 1.61 -1.51 -8.16
C TYR A 111 0.46 -2.41 -7.71
N ASP A 112 0.77 -3.60 -7.21
CA ASP A 112 -0.23 -4.61 -6.80
C ASP A 112 -0.69 -4.49 -5.33
N GLY A 113 -0.23 -3.44 -4.64
CA GLY A 113 -0.50 -3.22 -3.22
C GLY A 113 0.51 -3.89 -2.28
N ILE A 114 0.38 -3.59 -0.99
CA ILE A 114 1.29 -4.06 0.06
C ILE A 114 0.72 -5.30 0.74
N SER A 115 1.57 -6.30 1.01
CA SER A 115 1.16 -7.52 1.71
C SER A 115 0.64 -7.24 3.13
N PRO A 116 -0.42 -7.93 3.60
CA PRO A 116 -0.92 -7.80 4.97
C PRO A 116 0.13 -8.15 6.02
N SER A 117 1.11 -9.01 5.68
CA SER A 117 2.21 -9.38 6.59
C SER A 117 3.10 -8.20 6.97
N LEU A 118 3.22 -7.19 6.10
CA LEU A 118 3.98 -5.96 6.37
C LEU A 118 3.15 -4.92 7.14
N ILE A 119 1.83 -4.91 6.94
CA ILE A 119 0.91 -3.90 7.51
C ILE A 119 0.47 -4.29 8.93
N LYS A 120 0.04 -5.54 9.13
CA LYS A 120 -0.61 -5.98 10.39
C LYS A 120 0.27 -5.79 11.62
N PRO A 121 1.58 -6.12 11.63
CA PRO A 121 2.42 -5.90 12.81
C PRO A 121 2.51 -4.42 13.20
N VAL A 122 2.69 -3.55 12.21
CA VAL A 122 2.76 -2.08 12.39
C VAL A 122 1.45 -1.55 12.95
N TYR A 123 0.33 -1.90 12.33
CA TYR A 123 -0.99 -1.43 12.77
C TYR A 123 -1.35 -1.95 14.16
N LYS A 124 -1.12 -3.23 14.47
CA LYS A 124 -1.37 -3.80 15.80
C LYS A 124 -0.54 -3.11 16.89
N LEU A 125 0.74 -2.83 16.62
CA LEU A 125 1.58 -2.11 17.58
C LEU A 125 1.09 -0.68 17.77
N ALA A 126 0.75 0.03 16.69
CA ALA A 126 0.18 1.36 16.76
C ALA A 126 -1.12 1.37 17.59
N VAL A 127 -2.02 0.40 17.36
CA VAL A 127 -3.23 0.22 18.18
C VAL A 127 -2.89 -0.04 19.64
N ARG A 128 -1.88 -0.84 19.96
CA ARG A 128 -1.48 -1.08 21.36
C ARG A 128 -0.97 0.19 22.04
N LEU A 129 -0.21 1.00 21.32
CA LEU A 129 0.46 2.20 21.85
C LEU A 129 -0.38 3.48 21.73
N ARG A 130 -1.54 3.44 21.06
CA ARG A 130 -2.38 4.61 20.68
C ARG A 130 -2.70 5.63 21.78
N ARG A 131 -2.68 5.25 23.06
CA ARG A 131 -2.89 6.18 24.19
C ARG A 131 -1.64 6.98 24.54
N GLY A 132 -0.46 6.44 24.28
CA GLY A 132 0.83 7.08 24.51
C GLY A 132 1.38 7.84 23.30
N LEU A 133 0.57 8.02 22.25
CA LEU A 133 0.91 8.74 21.01
C LEU A 133 2.30 8.33 20.46
N PRO A 134 2.44 7.09 19.95
CA PRO A 134 3.72 6.60 19.47
C PRO A 134 4.19 7.43 18.27
N THR A 135 5.48 7.74 18.24
CA THR A 135 6.07 8.38 17.07
C THR A 135 6.29 7.35 15.95
N VAL A 136 6.51 7.84 14.73
CA VAL A 136 6.88 6.98 13.59
C VAL A 136 8.15 6.20 13.91
N GLU A 137 9.14 6.84 14.54
CA GLU A 137 10.41 6.18 14.89
C GLU A 137 10.23 5.08 15.92
N ASP A 138 9.36 5.29 16.93
CA ASP A 138 9.04 4.24 17.91
C ASP A 138 8.50 2.98 17.23
N ILE A 139 7.59 3.17 16.25
CA ILE A 139 6.97 2.07 15.52
C ILE A 139 7.97 1.41 14.56
N VAL A 140 8.75 2.19 13.82
CA VAL A 140 9.76 1.67 12.88
C VAL A 140 10.81 0.86 13.62
N LEU A 141 11.35 1.41 14.72
CA LEU A 141 12.36 0.74 15.53
C LEU A 141 11.84 -0.56 16.13
N ALA A 142 10.61 -0.55 16.68
CA ALA A 142 10.04 -1.72 17.33
C ALA A 142 9.58 -2.82 16.37
N THR A 143 9.25 -2.49 15.12
CA THR A 143 8.74 -3.47 14.15
C THR A 143 9.74 -3.88 13.08
N GLY A 144 10.84 -3.14 12.92
CA GLY A 144 11.77 -3.32 11.80
C GLY A 144 11.11 -3.14 10.43
N THR A 145 9.98 -2.44 10.37
CA THR A 145 9.17 -2.34 9.15
C THR A 145 9.91 -1.64 8.02
N ARG A 146 9.66 -2.10 6.80
CA ARG A 146 10.14 -1.47 5.56
C ARG A 146 9.04 -0.64 4.87
N LEU A 147 7.91 -0.43 5.53
CA LEU A 147 6.86 0.44 5.00
C LEU A 147 7.37 1.87 4.82
N GLU A 148 6.93 2.54 3.76
CA GLU A 148 7.21 3.96 3.58
C GLU A 148 6.69 4.75 4.80
N ARG A 149 7.48 5.73 5.27
CA ARG A 149 7.14 6.54 6.46
C ARG A 149 5.72 7.13 6.40
N PRO A 150 5.22 7.68 5.27
CA PRO A 150 3.83 8.16 5.18
C PRO A 150 2.78 7.09 5.46
N ILE A 151 3.04 5.83 5.10
CA ILE A 151 2.14 4.70 5.38
C ILE A 151 2.13 4.39 6.87
N VAL A 152 3.29 4.42 7.54
CA VAL A 152 3.37 4.26 9.00
C VAL A 152 2.60 5.37 9.72
N VAL A 153 2.76 6.63 9.27
CA VAL A 153 1.97 7.77 9.78
C VAL A 153 0.46 7.51 9.62
N ALA A 154 0.03 7.05 8.45
CA ALA A 154 -1.39 6.75 8.19
C ALA A 154 -1.93 5.63 9.10
N LEU A 155 -1.14 4.59 9.36
CA LEU A 155 -1.51 3.49 10.27
C LEU A 155 -1.59 3.95 11.73
N ILE A 156 -0.66 4.80 12.18
CA ILE A 156 -0.73 5.42 13.52
C ILE A 156 -1.98 6.28 13.65
N ALA A 157 -2.22 7.18 12.69
CA ALA A 157 -3.41 8.03 12.68
C ALA A 157 -4.71 7.23 12.64
N ALA A 158 -4.71 6.05 11.99
CA ALA A 158 -5.83 5.12 12.00
C ALA A 158 -6.04 4.49 13.39
N ALA A 159 -4.96 4.09 14.06
CA ALA A 159 -5.01 3.49 15.40
C ALA A 159 -5.51 4.47 16.46
N GLU A 160 -5.09 5.73 16.39
CA GLU A 160 -5.50 6.79 17.31
C GLU A 160 -7.01 7.02 17.33
N ARG A 161 -7.71 6.77 16.22
CA ARG A 161 -9.18 6.88 16.17
C ARG A 161 -9.92 5.88 17.05
N LEU A 162 -9.27 4.80 17.47
CA LEU A 162 -9.82 3.82 18.40
C LEU A 162 -9.74 4.25 19.87
N ASN A 163 -9.26 5.47 20.14
CA ASN A 163 -9.28 6.03 21.48
C ASN A 163 -10.72 6.40 21.86
N SER A 164 -11.41 5.49 22.56
CA SER A 164 -12.59 5.83 23.35
C SER A 164 -12.13 6.18 24.77
N LEU A 165 -11.98 7.45 25.11
CA LEU A 165 -11.78 7.81 26.51
C LEU A 165 -12.69 8.99 26.88
N SER A 166 -13.11 8.99 28.14
CA SER A 166 -13.73 10.13 28.82
C SER A 166 -12.73 11.28 28.78
N GLU A 167 -12.95 12.20 27.86
CA GLU A 167 -11.96 13.21 27.54
C GLU A 167 -12.24 14.53 28.26
N SER A 168 -11.15 15.19 28.65
CA SER A 168 -11.20 16.58 29.03
C SER A 168 -11.69 17.42 27.84
N ARG A 169 -12.32 18.55 28.13
CA ARG A 169 -12.76 19.50 27.09
C ARG A 169 -11.60 19.95 26.19
N GLU A 170 -10.40 20.06 26.74
CA GLU A 170 -9.19 20.42 26.00
C GLU A 170 -8.73 19.33 25.03
N ASP A 171 -8.76 18.06 25.44
CA ASP A 171 -8.38 16.94 24.55
C ASP A 171 -9.37 16.79 23.40
N ALA A 172 -10.66 16.97 23.69
CA ALA A 172 -11.70 16.98 22.68
C ALA A 172 -11.50 18.12 21.66
N GLN A 173 -11.14 19.32 22.13
CA GLN A 173 -10.85 20.46 21.26
C GLN A 173 -9.60 20.21 20.40
N ARG A 174 -8.49 19.74 21.01
CA ARG A 174 -7.26 19.39 20.28
C ARG A 174 -7.52 18.33 19.20
N ARG A 175 -8.36 17.33 19.48
CA ARG A 175 -8.78 16.34 18.47
C ARG A 175 -9.63 16.95 17.37
N ALA A 176 -10.59 17.81 17.72
CA ALA A 176 -11.44 18.48 16.74
C ALA A 176 -10.62 19.37 15.79
N GLU A 177 -9.64 20.11 16.31
CA GLU A 177 -8.70 20.92 15.52
C GLU A 177 -7.84 20.04 14.60
N ARG A 178 -7.24 18.95 15.12
CA ARG A 178 -6.50 17.98 14.29
C ARG A 178 -7.37 17.36 13.20
N GLN A 179 -8.62 17.04 13.53
CA GLN A 179 -9.58 16.49 12.56
C GLN A 179 -9.92 17.52 11.48
N LYS A 180 -10.16 18.78 11.86
CA LYS A 180 -10.44 19.88 10.93
C LYS A 180 -9.25 20.11 9.99
N GLU A 181 -8.04 20.18 10.52
CA GLU A 181 -6.84 20.38 9.72
C GLU A 181 -6.60 19.20 8.77
N ARG A 182 -6.81 17.97 9.24
CA ARG A 182 -6.74 16.81 8.37
C ARG A 182 -7.78 16.85 7.25
N SER A 183 -9.03 17.17 7.54
CA SER A 183 -10.08 17.32 6.52
C SER A 183 -9.71 18.40 5.50
N ARG A 184 -9.10 19.51 5.94
CA ARG A 184 -8.61 20.58 5.06
C ARG A 184 -7.51 20.09 4.13
N LEU A 185 -6.52 19.35 4.66
CA LEU A 185 -5.43 18.78 3.87
C LEU A 185 -5.93 17.71 2.89
N ALA A 186 -6.90 16.88 3.29
CA ALA A 186 -7.52 15.90 2.42
C ALA A 186 -8.22 16.56 1.23
N GLN A 187 -8.99 17.64 1.48
CA GLN A 187 -9.63 18.42 0.42
C GLN A 187 -8.62 19.03 -0.54
N LEU A 188 -7.53 19.63 -0.03
CA LEU A 188 -6.48 20.18 -0.88
C LEU A 188 -5.79 19.11 -1.74
N ALA A 189 -5.56 17.91 -1.20
CA ALA A 189 -5.00 16.80 -1.96
C ALA A 189 -5.94 16.32 -3.05
N GLU A 190 -7.25 16.24 -2.76
CA GLU A 190 -8.29 15.90 -3.71
C GLU A 190 -8.39 16.94 -4.83
N ASP A 191 -8.52 18.22 -4.49
CA ASP A 191 -8.61 19.32 -5.45
C ASP A 191 -7.36 19.36 -6.36
N ALA A 192 -6.17 19.15 -5.79
CA ALA A 192 -4.93 19.09 -6.55
C ALA A 192 -4.89 17.91 -7.51
N PHE A 193 -5.36 16.73 -7.07
CA PHE A 193 -5.42 15.52 -7.89
C PHE A 193 -6.42 15.68 -9.04
N ILE A 194 -7.65 16.10 -8.74
CA ILE A 194 -8.72 16.34 -9.72
C ILE A 194 -8.28 17.42 -10.72
N GLY A 195 -7.64 18.49 -10.26
CA GLY A 195 -7.15 19.58 -11.10
C GLY A 195 -6.15 19.13 -12.17
N ILE A 196 -5.47 17.98 -12.00
CA ILE A 196 -4.61 17.41 -13.04
C ILE A 196 -5.44 16.92 -14.22
N PHE A 197 -6.58 16.27 -13.99
CA PHE A 197 -7.46 15.78 -15.05
C PHE A 197 -8.05 16.94 -15.86
N SER A 198 -8.47 18.03 -15.19
CA SER A 198 -8.94 19.24 -15.88
C SER A 198 -7.85 19.85 -16.75
N ARG A 199 -6.59 19.90 -16.28
CA ARG A 199 -5.46 20.41 -17.06
C ARG A 199 -5.11 19.52 -18.26
N GLN A 200 -5.42 18.23 -18.21
CA GLN A 200 -5.30 17.32 -19.35
C GLN A 200 -6.49 17.41 -20.33
N GLY A 201 -7.45 18.32 -20.08
CA GLY A 201 -8.60 18.52 -20.96
C GLY A 201 -9.64 17.41 -20.87
N LEU A 202 -9.69 16.65 -19.77
CA LEU A 202 -10.70 15.62 -19.56
C LEU A 202 -12.01 16.23 -19.07
N ASP A 203 -13.12 15.82 -19.69
CA ASP A 203 -14.46 16.28 -19.33
C ASP A 203 -15.08 15.41 -18.23
N PHE A 204 -15.41 16.05 -17.11
CA PHE A 204 -16.07 15.41 -15.98
C PHE A 204 -16.80 16.45 -15.11
N THR A 205 -17.72 15.95 -14.29
CA THR A 205 -18.35 16.73 -13.21
C THR A 205 -17.75 16.35 -11.86
N THR A 206 -17.45 17.35 -11.03
CA THR A 206 -17.00 17.15 -9.64
C THR A 206 -18.15 16.78 -8.72
N GLU A 207 -17.86 16.24 -7.54
CA GLU A 207 -18.88 15.95 -6.51
C GLU A 207 -19.75 17.18 -6.20
N SER A 208 -19.12 18.35 -6.03
CA SER A 208 -19.81 19.61 -5.74
C SER A 208 -20.79 20.01 -6.85
N GLN A 209 -20.38 19.90 -8.11
CA GLN A 209 -21.23 20.17 -9.27
C GLN A 209 -22.41 19.21 -9.34
N GLN A 210 -22.17 17.91 -9.10
CA GLN A 210 -23.24 16.89 -9.06
C GLN A 210 -24.25 17.18 -7.94
N ARG A 211 -23.77 17.58 -6.75
CA ARG A 211 -24.63 17.98 -5.62
C ARG A 211 -25.46 19.22 -5.94
N GLN A 212 -24.87 20.22 -6.59
CA GLN A 212 -25.59 21.42 -7.00
C GLN A 212 -26.67 21.08 -8.03
N GLN A 213 -26.34 20.27 -9.04
CA GLN A 213 -27.28 19.84 -10.07
C GLN A 213 -28.44 19.03 -9.48
N ALA A 214 -28.16 18.08 -8.59
CA ALA A 214 -29.20 17.27 -7.97
C ALA A 214 -30.14 18.09 -7.07
N LYS A 215 -29.62 19.12 -6.39
CA LYS A 215 -30.45 20.09 -5.65
C LYS A 215 -31.39 20.87 -6.57
N LEU A 216 -30.89 21.35 -7.71
CA LEU A 216 -31.70 22.06 -8.70
C LEU A 216 -32.80 21.17 -9.30
N LEU A 217 -32.53 19.87 -9.41
CA LEU A 217 -33.48 18.87 -9.92
C LEU A 217 -34.35 18.23 -8.82
N GLU A 218 -34.27 18.73 -7.58
CA GLU A 218 -34.99 18.21 -6.40
C GLU A 218 -34.81 16.69 -6.16
N GLN A 219 -33.67 16.13 -6.58
CA GLN A 219 -33.40 14.71 -6.43
C GLN A 219 -33.04 14.37 -4.98
N ARG A 220 -33.84 13.51 -4.35
CA ARG A 220 -33.65 13.12 -2.94
C ARG A 220 -32.63 12.00 -2.73
N ALA A 221 -32.27 11.25 -3.77
CA ALA A 221 -31.31 10.16 -3.69
C ALA A 221 -30.45 10.12 -4.96
N PHE A 222 -29.23 10.66 -4.86
CA PHE A 222 -28.29 10.71 -5.97
C PHE A 222 -26.90 10.31 -5.50
N LEU A 223 -26.14 9.71 -6.41
CA LEU A 223 -24.79 9.22 -6.20
C LEU A 223 -23.81 10.25 -6.75
N THR A 224 -22.81 10.62 -5.94
CA THR A 224 -21.84 11.65 -6.29
C THR A 224 -20.42 11.12 -6.08
N PRO A 225 -19.87 10.39 -7.05
CA PRO A 225 -18.43 10.12 -7.04
C PRO A 225 -17.64 11.43 -7.12
N ASP A 226 -16.42 11.43 -6.57
CA ASP A 226 -15.52 12.60 -6.59
C ASP A 226 -15.38 13.17 -8.01
N MET A 227 -15.25 12.26 -8.98
CA MET A 227 -15.33 12.58 -10.41
C MET A 227 -16.31 11.64 -11.12
N LYS A 228 -17.19 12.22 -11.92
CA LYS A 228 -18.00 11.49 -12.90
C LYS A 228 -17.64 11.96 -14.30
N PHE A 229 -17.08 11.08 -15.12
CA PHE A 229 -16.67 11.44 -16.47
C PHE A 229 -17.88 11.58 -17.39
N THR A 230 -17.84 12.56 -18.29
CA THR A 230 -18.89 12.77 -19.30
C THR A 230 -18.86 11.65 -20.35
N SER A 231 -17.66 11.15 -20.64
CA SER A 231 -17.39 9.96 -21.46
C SER A 231 -16.36 9.07 -20.78
N PRO A 232 -16.37 7.74 -20.99
CA PRO A 232 -15.45 6.85 -20.29
C PRO A 232 -13.97 7.16 -20.60
N VAL A 233 -13.12 7.18 -19.56
CA VAL A 233 -11.69 7.49 -19.66
C VAL A 233 -10.85 6.25 -19.34
N MET A 234 -9.79 6.01 -20.12
CA MET A 234 -8.82 4.95 -19.84
C MET A 234 -7.87 5.37 -18.71
N ILE A 235 -7.89 4.63 -17.60
CA ILE A 235 -7.02 4.84 -16.44
C ILE A 235 -6.27 3.54 -16.17
N CYS A 236 -4.95 3.54 -16.37
CA CYS A 236 -4.08 2.38 -16.10
C CYS A 236 -4.59 1.07 -16.75
N GLY A 237 -5.13 1.18 -17.97
CA GLY A 237 -5.66 0.03 -18.73
C GLY A 237 -7.12 -0.34 -18.41
N LEU A 238 -7.79 0.36 -17.50
CA LEU A 238 -9.20 0.19 -17.21
C LEU A 238 -10.04 1.35 -17.78
N LEU A 239 -11.14 1.03 -18.45
CA LEU A 239 -12.10 2.03 -18.90
C LEU A 239 -12.99 2.45 -17.71
N CYS A 240 -12.95 3.72 -17.33
CA CYS A 240 -13.58 4.24 -16.10
C CYS A 240 -14.62 5.32 -16.42
N ASN A 241 -15.81 5.19 -15.82
CA ASN A 241 -16.90 6.17 -15.90
C ASN A 241 -16.93 7.12 -14.70
N TRP A 242 -16.30 6.72 -13.59
CA TRP A 242 -16.21 7.48 -12.36
C TRP A 242 -14.90 7.18 -11.63
N LEU A 243 -14.50 8.08 -10.74
CA LEU A 243 -13.32 7.96 -9.91
C LEU A 243 -13.59 8.47 -8.50
N GLU A 244 -13.03 7.76 -7.52
CA GLU A 244 -12.97 8.16 -6.11
C GLU A 244 -11.51 8.30 -5.69
N PHE A 245 -11.14 9.43 -5.11
CA PHE A 245 -9.80 9.71 -4.58
C PHE A 245 -9.78 9.57 -3.06
N LYS A 246 -8.69 9.04 -2.53
CA LYS A 246 -8.49 8.86 -1.09
C LYS A 246 -7.07 9.29 -0.73
N ASP A 247 -6.94 10.27 0.16
CA ASP A 247 -5.66 10.84 0.61
C ASP A 247 -4.88 9.92 1.57
N TYR A 248 -5.50 8.82 2.02
CA TYR A 248 -4.95 7.90 3.02
C TYR A 248 -4.54 6.54 2.43
N PHE A 249 -3.95 5.68 3.26
CA PHE A 249 -3.60 4.30 2.90
C PHE A 249 -4.81 3.34 3.05
N GLY A 250 -5.18 2.64 1.98
CA GLY A 250 -6.35 1.75 1.98
C GLY A 250 -6.06 0.36 2.55
N PHE A 251 -6.74 -0.07 3.61
CA PHE A 251 -6.63 -1.43 4.15
C PHE A 251 -7.91 -1.87 4.86
N PRO A 252 -8.19 -3.19 5.01
CA PRO A 252 -9.47 -3.67 5.55
C PRO A 252 -9.75 -3.31 7.00
N ASP A 253 -8.72 -3.30 7.86
CA ASP A 253 -8.86 -3.05 9.30
C ASP A 253 -8.95 -1.54 9.62
N ASN A 254 -9.08 -0.71 8.60
CA ASN A 254 -9.05 0.72 8.73
C ASN A 254 -10.37 1.24 9.35
N PRO A 255 -10.36 1.85 10.55
CA PRO A 255 -11.56 2.40 11.19
C PRO A 255 -12.12 3.65 10.49
N PHE A 256 -11.39 4.26 9.55
CA PHE A 256 -11.92 5.28 8.65
C PHE A 256 -12.97 4.70 7.69
N VAL A 257 -12.79 3.43 7.29
CA VAL A 257 -13.57 2.83 6.22
C VAL A 257 -14.72 2.03 6.81
N SER A 258 -15.89 2.62 6.78
CA SER A 258 -17.09 1.93 7.25
C SER A 258 -17.56 0.90 6.22
N SER A 259 -18.37 -0.07 6.66
CA SER A 259 -19.04 -1.01 5.75
C SER A 259 -19.91 -0.32 4.69
N SER A 260 -20.21 0.98 4.84
CA SER A 260 -20.95 1.77 3.86
C SER A 260 -20.13 2.12 2.61
N GLU A 261 -18.81 2.26 2.69
CA GLU A 261 -17.97 2.64 1.54
C GLU A 261 -18.03 1.57 0.45
N ARG A 262 -17.83 0.30 0.82
CA ARG A 262 -17.99 -0.83 -0.12
C ARG A 262 -19.40 -0.92 -0.70
N LYS A 263 -20.44 -0.56 0.08
CA LYS A 263 -21.82 -0.51 -0.42
C LYS A 263 -22.00 0.64 -1.42
N GLN A 264 -21.38 1.78 -1.17
CA GLN A 264 -21.40 2.94 -2.05
C GLN A 264 -20.71 2.65 -3.39
N LEU A 265 -19.49 2.09 -3.37
CA LEU A 265 -18.77 1.72 -4.58
C LEU A 265 -19.57 0.72 -5.44
N LYS A 266 -20.23 -0.27 -4.80
CA LYS A 266 -21.14 -1.18 -5.51
C LYS A 266 -22.33 -0.46 -6.15
N LYS A 267 -22.89 0.57 -5.50
CA LYS A 267 -23.96 1.40 -6.08
C LYS A 267 -23.46 2.20 -7.28
N TYR A 268 -22.23 2.72 -7.23
CA TYR A 268 -21.64 3.39 -8.39
C TYR A 268 -21.46 2.44 -9.57
N VAL A 269 -20.98 1.21 -9.33
CA VAL A 269 -20.86 0.20 -10.40
C VAL A 269 -22.21 -0.05 -11.07
N VAL A 270 -23.28 -0.22 -10.28
CA VAL A 270 -24.62 -0.43 -10.81
C VAL A 270 -25.14 0.80 -11.57
N ALA A 271 -24.86 2.00 -11.07
CA ALA A 271 -25.42 3.23 -11.64
C ALA A 271 -24.64 3.77 -12.84
N PHE A 272 -23.31 3.60 -12.86
CA PHE A 272 -22.40 4.28 -13.77
C PHE A 272 -21.46 3.33 -14.50
N GLY A 273 -21.47 2.03 -14.19
CA GLY A 273 -20.53 1.06 -14.76
C GLY A 273 -19.16 1.07 -14.07
N SER A 274 -18.14 0.60 -14.77
CA SER A 274 -16.78 0.48 -14.23
C SER A 274 -16.21 1.82 -13.76
N GLY A 275 -15.37 1.80 -12.74
CA GLY A 275 -14.70 2.98 -12.21
C GLY A 275 -13.44 2.65 -11.45
N ALA A 276 -12.85 3.65 -10.80
CA ALA A 276 -11.59 3.49 -10.08
C ALA A 276 -11.62 4.11 -8.68
N VAL A 277 -10.92 3.48 -7.75
CA VAL A 277 -10.54 4.07 -6.47
C VAL A 277 -9.03 4.30 -6.47
N VAL A 278 -8.62 5.54 -6.20
CA VAL A 278 -7.24 5.97 -6.25
C VAL A 278 -6.77 6.39 -4.86
N TYR A 279 -5.81 5.64 -4.32
CA TYR A 279 -5.21 5.95 -3.02
C TYR A 279 -3.89 6.71 -3.18
N LEU A 280 -3.73 7.83 -2.49
CA LEU A 280 -2.51 8.64 -2.51
C LEU A 280 -1.29 7.84 -2.00
N LEU A 281 -1.46 7.17 -0.86
CA LEU A 281 -0.39 6.43 -0.18
C LEU A 281 -0.29 4.97 -0.63
N GLY A 282 -1.22 4.49 -1.45
CA GLY A 282 -1.35 3.09 -1.84
C GLY A 282 -2.34 2.31 -0.97
N PHE A 283 -2.32 0.98 -1.11
CA PHE A 283 -3.32 0.11 -0.52
C PHE A 283 -2.75 -1.27 -0.17
N GLN A 284 -3.40 -1.99 0.74
CA GLN A 284 -3.16 -3.41 0.96
C GLN A 284 -3.59 -4.19 -0.29
N ASN A 285 -2.80 -5.18 -0.71
CA ASN A 285 -3.17 -6.03 -1.84
C ASN A 285 -4.57 -6.64 -1.66
N ASN A 286 -5.27 -6.86 -2.79
CA ASN A 286 -6.64 -7.36 -2.84
C ASN A 286 -7.65 -6.51 -2.04
N TYR A 287 -7.39 -5.21 -1.86
CA TYR A 287 -8.30 -4.27 -1.20
C TYR A 287 -8.42 -2.93 -1.95
N PRO A 288 -9.63 -2.38 -2.11
CA PRO A 288 -10.92 -3.06 -1.97
C PRO A 288 -11.12 -4.06 -3.11
N ASN A 289 -11.57 -5.29 -2.79
CA ASN A 289 -11.91 -6.26 -3.82
C ASN A 289 -13.38 -6.09 -4.25
N ILE A 290 -13.62 -5.30 -5.28
CA ILE A 290 -14.95 -5.07 -5.87
C ILE A 290 -14.84 -5.26 -7.37
N LYS A 291 -15.71 -6.11 -7.92
CA LYS A 291 -15.78 -6.35 -9.38
C LYS A 291 -16.04 -5.03 -10.12
N ASP A 292 -15.35 -4.84 -11.24
CA ASP A 292 -15.45 -3.67 -12.13
C ASP A 292 -14.97 -2.34 -11.49
N VAL A 293 -14.28 -2.43 -10.35
CA VAL A 293 -13.60 -1.29 -9.71
C VAL A 293 -12.09 -1.52 -9.75
N GLY A 294 -11.39 -0.68 -10.50
CA GLY A 294 -9.92 -0.63 -10.47
C GLY A 294 -9.42 0.03 -9.19
N VAL A 295 -8.31 -0.45 -8.66
CA VAL A 295 -7.66 0.16 -7.49
C VAL A 295 -6.24 0.51 -7.87
N PHE A 296 -5.87 1.78 -7.69
CA PHE A 296 -4.59 2.31 -8.15
C PHE A 296 -3.94 3.21 -7.10
N ARG A 297 -2.62 3.31 -7.17
CA ARG A 297 -1.89 4.34 -6.42
C ARG A 297 -1.91 5.63 -7.23
N ALA A 298 -2.13 6.78 -6.60
CA ALA A 298 -2.21 8.06 -7.30
C ALA A 298 -1.02 8.31 -8.22
N ARG A 299 0.19 7.98 -7.76
CA ARG A 299 1.42 8.10 -8.57
C ARG A 299 1.33 7.35 -9.90
N GLU A 300 0.75 6.15 -9.92
CA GLU A 300 0.60 5.33 -11.13
C GLU A 300 -0.39 5.97 -12.12
N VAL A 301 -1.52 6.47 -11.60
CA VAL A 301 -2.55 7.16 -12.41
C VAL A 301 -1.97 8.42 -13.04
N LEU A 302 -1.30 9.25 -12.25
CA LEU A 302 -0.67 10.47 -12.74
C LEU A 302 0.42 10.18 -13.79
N GLN A 303 1.21 9.14 -13.56
CA GLN A 303 2.21 8.68 -14.52
C GLN A 303 1.61 8.14 -15.83
N ASN A 304 0.41 7.56 -15.78
CA ASN A 304 -0.30 7.10 -16.96
C ASN A 304 -0.92 8.27 -17.73
N LEU A 305 -1.48 9.25 -17.02
CA LEU A 305 -2.13 10.43 -17.61
C LEU A 305 -1.15 11.44 -18.20
N LEU A 306 0.00 11.65 -17.57
CA LEU A 306 0.98 12.65 -18.00
C LEU A 306 1.95 12.13 -19.08
N GLY A 307 1.88 10.83 -19.41
CA GLY A 307 2.87 10.16 -20.25
C GLY A 307 4.26 10.07 -19.60
N SER A 308 5.14 9.24 -20.16
CA SER A 308 6.53 9.06 -19.71
C SER A 308 7.43 10.26 -20.02
N SER A 309 7.01 11.47 -19.67
CA SER A 309 7.85 12.67 -19.67
C SER A 309 8.38 12.88 -18.25
N GLY A 310 9.70 12.80 -18.11
CA GLY A 310 10.40 12.48 -16.87
C GLY A 310 10.17 13.42 -15.69
N ILE A 311 10.24 12.81 -14.50
CA ILE A 311 10.72 13.43 -13.27
C ILE A 311 12.16 12.94 -13.10
#